data_AF-A0A4Z2DYG1-F1
#
_entry.id   AF-A0A4Z2DYG1-F1
#
_cell.length_a   1.000
_cell.length_b   1.000
_cell.length_c   1.000
_cell.angle_alpha   90.00
_cell.angle_beta   90.00
_cell.angle_gamma   90.00
#
_symmetry.space_group_name_H-M   'P 1'
#
loop_
_entity.id
_entity.type
_entity.pdbx_description
1 polymer ?
#
loop_
_entity_poly.entity_id
_entity_poly.type
_entity_poly.pdbx_seq_one_letter_code
_entity_poly.pdbx_strand_id
1 'polypeptide(L)' 'MLNFYHISVIQFFKSSWAEVRAGAAMFIGFLLGNLPKEHFSHLNTGTITKGLVMLLQDPDPVVRVKAAEAMGRFH' A
#
# COMPACT_ATOMS: atom_id res chain seq x y z
N MET A 1 -12.60 2.47 -12.19
CA MET A 1 -12.55 3.15 -10.87
C MET A 1 -11.43 2.64 -9.96
N LEU A 2 -11.10 1.35 -9.96
CA LEU A 2 -10.06 0.79 -9.09
C LEU A 2 -8.66 1.43 -9.25
N ASN A 3 -8.30 1.83 -10.47
CA ASN A 3 -7.08 2.60 -10.77
C ASN A 3 -6.99 3.91 -9.97
N PHE A 4 -8.12 4.62 -9.83
CA PHE A 4 -8.16 5.87 -9.09
C PHE A 4 -7.85 5.66 -7.61
N TYR A 5 -8.48 4.66 -6.98
CA TYR A 5 -8.31 4.40 -5.55
C TYR A 5 -6.87 4.03 -5.18
N HIS A 6 -6.19 3.15 -5.94
CA HIS A 6 -4.82 2.78 -5.58
C HIS A 6 -3.83 3.94 -5.83
N ILE A 7 -4.00 4.70 -6.92
CA ILE A 7 -3.12 5.84 -7.23
C ILE A 7 -3.28 6.94 -6.17
N SER A 8 -4.52 7.27 -5.79
CA SER A 8 -4.80 8.26 -4.75
C SER A 8 -4.26 7.82 -3.40
N VAL A 9 -4.39 6.54 -3.04
CA VAL A 9 -3.89 6.05 -1.74
C VAL A 9 -2.37 6.05 -1.66
N ILE A 10 -1.68 5.74 -2.76
CA ILE A 10 -0.20 5.79 -2.80
C ILE A 10 0.32 7.22 -2.58
N GLN A 11 -0.43 8.27 -2.96
CA GLN A 11 0.00 9.65 -2.66
C GLN A 11 0.12 9.91 -1.16
N PHE A 12 -0.70 9.24 -0.33
CA PHE A 12 -0.65 9.38 1.13
C PHE A 12 0.61 8.78 1.76
N PHE A 13 1.41 8.00 1.03
CA PHE A 13 2.71 7.51 1.52
C PHE A 13 3.69 8.66 1.77
N LYS A 14 3.43 9.85 1.23
CA LYS A 14 4.24 11.06 1.45
C LYS A 14 3.63 12.01 2.49
N SER A 15 2.56 11.61 3.17
CA SER A 15 1.96 12.42 4.23
C SER A 15 2.98 12.72 5.31
N SER A 16 2.88 13.89 5.95
CA SER A 16 3.69 14.21 7.14
C SER A 16 3.27 13.37 8.36
N TRP A 17 2.05 12.85 8.38
CA TRP A 17 1.48 12.11 9.51
C TRP A 17 1.70 10.60 9.36
N ALA A 18 2.31 9.99 10.36
CA ALA A 18 2.66 8.56 10.35
C ALA A 18 1.40 7.68 10.24
N GLU A 19 0.33 8.04 10.95
CA GLU A 19 -0.95 7.33 10.96
C GLU A 19 -1.59 7.27 9.58
N VAL A 20 -1.46 8.37 8.81
CA VAL A 20 -1.96 8.43 7.43
C VAL A 20 -1.16 7.52 6.52
N ARG A 21 0.18 7.51 6.64
CA ARG A 21 1.05 6.60 5.88
C ARG A 21 0.77 5.14 6.21
N ALA A 22 0.65 4.81 7.51
CA ALA A 22 0.34 3.46 7.99
C ALA A 22 -1.06 2.99 7.52
N GLY A 23 -2.07 3.87 7.63
CA GLY A 23 -3.42 3.58 7.15
C GLY A 23 -3.47 3.33 5.64
N ALA A 24 -2.72 4.12 4.87
CA ALA A 24 -2.59 3.91 3.43
C ALA A 24 -1.94 2.55 3.10
N ALA A 25 -0.88 2.16 3.81
CA ALA A 25 -0.25 0.85 3.65
C ALA A 25 -1.24 -0.29 3.94
N MET A 26 -2.01 -0.18 5.03
CA MET A 26 -3.02 -1.18 5.40
C MET A 26 -4.13 -1.30 4.36
N PHE A 27 -4.61 -0.18 3.82
CA PHE A 27 -5.63 -0.20 2.77
C PHE A 27 -5.13 -0.90 1.50
N ILE A 28 -3.88 -0.64 1.10
CA ILE A 28 -3.25 -1.34 -0.02
C ILE A 28 -3.14 -2.84 0.27
N GLY A 29 -2.67 -3.23 1.46
CA GLY A 29 -2.60 -4.64 1.84
C GLY A 29 -3.97 -5.33 1.84
N PHE A 30 -5.01 -4.63 2.31
CA PHE A 30 -6.39 -5.12 2.26
C PHE A 30 -6.86 -5.34 0.83
N LEU A 31 -6.60 -4.38 -0.07
CA LEU A 31 -6.92 -4.55 -1.49
C LEU A 31 -6.19 -5.75 -2.09
N LEU A 32 -4.88 -5.88 -1.88
CA LEU A 32 -4.11 -7.01 -2.41
C LEU A 32 -4.65 -8.37 -1.92
N GLY A 33 -5.04 -8.47 -0.65
CA GLY A 33 -5.52 -9.73 -0.08
C GLY A 33 -6.98 -10.10 -0.37
N ASN A 34 -7.82 -9.14 -0.77
CA ASN A 34 -9.27 -9.36 -0.87
C ASN A 34 -9.86 -9.09 -2.26
N LEU A 35 -9.07 -8.52 -3.18
CA LEU A 35 -9.55 -8.23 -4.53
C LEU A 35 -9.67 -9.52 -5.36
N PRO A 36 -10.74 -9.71 -6.14
CA PRO A 36 -10.80 -10.78 -7.14
C PRO A 36 -9.65 -10.70 -8.14
N LYS A 37 -9.07 -11.85 -8.54
CA LYS A 37 -7.91 -11.91 -9.45
C LYS A 37 -8.15 -11.20 -10.79
N GLU A 38 -9.38 -11.19 -11.28
CA GLU A 38 -9.82 -10.47 -12.48
C GLU A 38 -9.57 -8.96 -12.42
N HIS A 39 -9.44 -8.38 -11.23
CA HIS A 39 -9.17 -6.95 -11.05
C HIS A 39 -7.69 -6.63 -10.79
N PHE A 40 -6.83 -7.64 -10.64
CA PHE A 40 -5.38 -7.41 -10.44
C PHE A 40 -4.72 -6.79 -11.67
N SER A 41 -5.25 -7.05 -12.87
CA SER A 41 -4.83 -6.40 -14.12
C SER A 41 -4.99 -4.88 -14.08
N HIS A 42 -5.87 -4.36 -13.21
CA HIS A 42 -6.07 -2.93 -12.98
C HIS A 42 -5.20 -2.38 -11.85
N LEU A 43 -4.33 -3.17 -11.24
CA LEU A 43 -3.39 -2.70 -10.24
C LEU A 43 -2.01 -2.58 -10.88
N ASN A 44 -1.38 -1.42 -10.73
CA ASN A 44 0.03 -1.30 -11.06
C ASN A 44 0.85 -1.86 -9.90
N THR A 45 1.02 -3.18 -9.88
CA THR A 45 1.77 -3.92 -8.85
C THR A 45 3.19 -3.38 -8.70
N GLY A 46 3.85 -3.00 -9.79
CA GLY A 46 5.19 -2.39 -9.74
C GLY A 46 5.23 -1.09 -8.94
N THR A 47 4.25 -0.21 -9.13
CA THR A 47 4.14 1.05 -8.35
C THR A 47 3.79 0.77 -6.89
N ILE A 48 2.88 -0.18 -6.64
CA ILE A 48 2.48 -0.56 -5.28
C ILE A 48 3.67 -1.14 -4.50
N THR A 49 4.39 -2.11 -5.07
CA THR A 49 5.55 -2.73 -4.43
C THR A 49 6.64 -1.70 -4.18
N LYS A 50 6.96 -0.83 -5.14
CA LYS A 50 7.92 0.27 -4.92
C LYS A 50 7.51 1.19 -3.77
N GLY A 51 6.22 1.55 -3.71
CA GLY A 51 5.69 2.37 -2.62
C GLY A 51 5.80 1.70 -1.25
N LEU A 52 5.46 0.41 -1.15
CA LEU A 52 5.55 -0.33 0.11
C LEU A 52 7.00 -0.56 0.54
N VAL A 53 7.92 -0.82 -0.40
CA VAL A 53 9.37 -0.91 -0.10
C VAL A 53 9.90 0.42 0.44
N MET A 54 9.42 1.56 -0.07
CA MET A 54 9.76 2.86 0.50
C MET A 54 9.28 2.98 1.96
N LEU A 55 8.06 2.53 2.27
CA LEU A 55 7.52 2.56 3.64
C LEU A 55 8.20 1.58 4.60
N LEU A 56 8.87 0.53 4.11
CA LEU A 56 9.71 -0.32 4.97
C LEU A 56 10.92 0.44 5.54
N GLN A 57 11.30 1.56 4.93
CA GLN A 57 12.36 2.46 5.39
C GLN A 57 11.81 3.69 6.13
N ASP A 58 10.50 3.72 6.44
CA ASP A 58 9.88 4.87 7.12
C ASP A 58 10.52 5.11 8.50
N PRO A 59 10.72 6.37 8.93
CA PRO A 59 11.25 6.66 10.26
C PRO A 59 10.36 6.11 11.37
N ASP A 60 9.04 6.07 11.17
CA ASP A 60 8.09 5.60 12.17
C ASP A 60 7.99 4.05 12.18
N PRO A 61 8.18 3.39 13.33
CA PRO A 61 8.12 1.93 13.42
C PRO A 61 6.74 1.35 13.08
N VAL A 62 5.64 2.06 13.39
CA VAL A 62 4.28 1.59 13.11
C VAL A 62 4.07 1.51 11.61
N VAL A 63 4.56 2.51 10.86
CA VAL A 63 4.47 2.52 9.40
C VAL A 63 5.23 1.34 8.80
N ARG A 64 6.44 1.06 9.29
CA ARG A 64 7.25 -0.09 8.81
C ARG A 64 6.53 -1.42 9.02
N VAL A 65 5.93 -1.64 10.20
CA VAL A 65 5.17 -2.85 10.50
C VAL A 65 3.98 -3.00 9.55
N LYS A 66 3.22 -1.91 9.31
CA LYS A 66 2.07 -1.95 8.40
C LYS A 66 2.46 -2.18 6.94
N ALA A 67 3.58 -1.62 6.51
CA ALA A 67 4.14 -1.91 5.19
C ALA A 67 4.55 -3.38 5.04
N ALA A 68 5.19 -3.97 6.06
CA ALA A 68 5.55 -5.38 6.05
C ALA A 68 4.31 -6.31 6.03
N GLU A 69 3.29 -6.00 6.85
CA GLU A 69 2.01 -6.70 6.83
C GLU A 69 1.35 -6.67 5.45
N ALA A 70 1.33 -5.51 4.80
CA ALA A 70 0.77 -5.34 3.45
C ALA A 70 1.58 -6.10 2.39
N MET A 71 2.91 -6.09 2.48
CA MET A 71 3.79 -6.84 1.58
C MET A 71 3.55 -8.36 1.65
N GLY A 72 3.22 -8.89 2.84
CA GLY A 72 2.85 -10.30 3.00
C GLY A 72 1.56 -10.73 2.29
N ARG A 73 0.83 -9.79 1.68
CA ARG A 73 -0.40 -10.07 0.90
C ARG A 73 -0.16 -10.26 -0.59
N PHE A 74 1.06 -10.10 -1.08
CA PHE A 74 1.40 -10.49 -2.45
C PHE A 74 1.49 -12.03 -2.54
N HIS A 75 0.65 -12.63 -3.38
CA HIS A 75 0.61 -14.06 -3.70
C HIS A 75 0.47 -14.28 -5.20
#